data_AF-A0A6J8DQ53-F1
#
_entry.id   AF-A0A6J8DQ53-F1
#
_cell.length_a   1.000
_cell.length_b   1.000
_cell.length_c   1.000
_cell.angle_alpha   90.00
_cell.angle_beta   90.00
_cell.angle_gamma   90.00
#
_symmetry.space_group_name_H-M   'P 1'
#
loop_
_entity.id
_entity.type
_entity.pdbx_description
1 polymer ?
#
loop_
_entity_poly.entity_id
_entity_poly.type
_entity_poly.pdbx_seq_one_letter_code
_entity_poly.pdbx_strand_id
1 'polypeptide(L)'
;MIIANHSFGNNVKGERCIADFFKVHLDALANDRNFYGRPLKGIPGTPIRYGNQPLGITKLKSFMKVICTKAGLSGYFTNHSCKRTCATQLYNAGVDEQEIMTRTGHRSQAGVRKYKRTSAEISATVSRILDPPCSGSSIEDSAESSVAPQKETSY
;
A
#
# COMPACT_ATOMS: atom_id res chain seq x y z
N MET A 1 4.54 2.73 -26.53
CA MET A 1 4.42 2.45 -25.08
C MET A 1 3.59 1.18 -24.98
N ILE A 2 4.25 0.04 -24.79
CA ILE A 2 3.63 -1.30 -24.87
C ILE A 2 2.85 -1.53 -23.57
N ILE A 3 1.52 -1.57 -23.64
CA ILE A 3 0.69 -2.01 -22.51
C ILE A 3 0.68 -3.54 -22.58
N ALA A 4 1.39 -4.18 -21.66
CA ALA A 4 1.30 -5.61 -21.46
C ALA A 4 -0.12 -5.98 -21.02
N ASN A 5 -0.82 -6.77 -21.84
CA ASN A 5 -2.09 -7.42 -21.48
C ASN A 5 -1.82 -8.50 -20.43
N HIS A 6 -1.72 -8.10 -19.15
CA HIS A 6 -1.88 -9.07 -18.08
C HIS A 6 -3.38 -9.36 -17.93
N SER A 7 -3.77 -10.58 -18.28
CA SER A 7 -5.10 -11.11 -18.03
C SER A 7 -5.33 -11.13 -16.52
N PHE A 8 -6.14 -10.19 -16.01
CA PHE A 8 -6.59 -10.22 -14.62
C PHE A 8 -7.61 -11.36 -14.50
N GLY A 9 -7.20 -12.42 -13.80
CA GLY A 9 -7.95 -13.67 -13.66
C GLY A 9 -9.30 -13.52 -12.96
N ASN A 10 -10.15 -14.51 -13.22
CA ASN A 10 -11.53 -14.71 -12.79
C ASN A 10 -11.87 -14.16 -11.39
N ASN A 11 -12.72 -13.13 -11.34
CA ASN A 11 -13.21 -12.51 -10.10
C ASN A 11 -14.40 -13.32 -9.52
N VAL A 12 -14.26 -13.78 -8.27
CA VAL A 12 -15.33 -14.37 -7.47
C VAL A 12 -16.28 -13.24 -7.03
N LYS A 13 -17.57 -13.34 -7.40
CA LYS A 13 -18.63 -12.37 -7.06
C LYS A 13 -18.48 -11.83 -5.62
N GLY A 14 -17.99 -10.59 -5.49
CA GLY A 14 -17.93 -9.87 -4.21
C GLY A 14 -16.60 -9.21 -3.88
N GLU A 15 -15.51 -9.55 -4.56
CA GLU A 15 -14.22 -8.90 -4.29
C GLU A 15 -14.15 -7.52 -4.96
N ARG A 16 -13.86 -6.48 -4.15
CA ARG A 16 -13.58 -5.12 -4.60
C ARG A 16 -12.26 -5.10 -5.38
N CYS A 17 -12.29 -5.53 -6.63
CA CYS A 17 -11.15 -5.52 -7.52
C CYS A 17 -10.89 -4.08 -8.01
N ILE A 18 -9.69 -3.58 -7.76
CA ILE A 18 -9.32 -2.23 -8.20
C ILE A 18 -9.35 -2.11 -9.73
N ALA A 19 -8.97 -3.16 -10.45
CA ALA A 19 -8.97 -3.17 -11.91
C ALA A 19 -10.40 -3.00 -12.48
N ASP A 20 -11.41 -3.58 -11.83
CA ASP A 20 -12.81 -3.43 -12.24
C ASP A 20 -13.29 -1.97 -12.06
N PHE A 21 -12.92 -1.33 -10.95
CA PHE A 21 -13.22 0.10 -10.76
C PHE A 21 -12.51 0.99 -11.79
N PHE A 22 -11.25 0.67 -12.12
CA PHE A 22 -10.52 1.37 -13.17
C PHE A 22 -11.18 1.16 -14.53
N LYS A 23 -11.63 -0.05 -14.86
CA LYS A 23 -12.35 -0.35 -16.10
C LYS A 23 -13.63 0.46 -16.20
N VAL A 24 -14.47 0.47 -15.14
CA VAL A 24 -15.69 1.30 -15.09
C VAL A 24 -15.37 2.78 -15.31
N HIS A 25 -14.27 3.28 -14.73
CA HIS A 25 -13.85 4.66 -14.94
C HIS A 25 -13.39 4.93 -16.37
N LEU A 26 -12.59 4.03 -16.97
CA LEU A 26 -12.14 4.15 -18.35
C LEU A 26 -13.29 4.04 -19.34
N ASP A 27 -14.23 3.13 -19.13
CA ASP A 27 -15.43 2.99 -19.98
C ASP A 27 -16.30 4.27 -19.94
N ALA A 28 -16.34 4.95 -18.78
CA ALA A 28 -17.00 6.25 -18.62
C ALA A 28 -16.21 7.42 -19.26
N LEU A 29 -14.90 7.27 -19.41
CA LEU A 29 -14.02 8.17 -20.15
C LEU A 29 -13.99 7.73 -21.62
N ALA A 30 -15.00 8.09 -22.40
CA ALA A 30 -14.99 7.82 -23.85
C ALA A 30 -13.62 8.17 -24.48
N ASN A 31 -13.21 7.41 -25.51
CA ASN A 31 -11.89 7.52 -26.14
C ASN A 31 -11.51 8.99 -26.39
N ASP A 32 -10.33 9.39 -25.87
CA ASP A 32 -9.73 10.74 -25.98
C ASP A 32 -10.17 11.81 -24.95
N ARG A 33 -10.59 11.38 -23.75
CA ARG A 33 -10.93 12.30 -22.65
C ARG A 33 -9.86 12.40 -21.57
N ASN A 34 -9.78 13.58 -20.97
CA ASN A 34 -8.87 13.88 -19.87
C ASN A 34 -9.13 12.92 -18.69
N PHE A 35 -8.11 12.17 -18.26
CA PHE A 35 -8.24 11.16 -17.19
C PHE A 35 -8.88 11.73 -15.92
N TYR A 36 -8.52 12.95 -15.56
CA TYR A 36 -9.11 13.69 -14.43
C TYR A 36 -10.27 14.59 -14.87
N GLY A 37 -11.15 14.10 -15.75
CA GLY A 37 -12.32 14.83 -16.21
C GLY A 37 -13.27 15.16 -15.07
N ARG A 38 -13.96 16.30 -15.16
CA ARG A 38 -14.97 16.68 -14.17
C ARG A 38 -16.19 15.76 -14.28
N PRO A 39 -16.66 15.14 -13.18
CA PRO A 39 -17.89 14.36 -13.22
C PRO A 39 -19.08 15.27 -13.53
N LEU A 40 -19.93 14.84 -14.45
CA LEU A 40 -21.18 15.53 -14.79
C LEU A 40 -22.25 15.21 -13.75
N LYS A 41 -23.31 16.02 -13.70
CA LYS A 41 -24.46 15.74 -12.82
C LYS A 41 -25.02 14.37 -13.18
N GLY A 42 -25.20 13.52 -12.16
CA GLY A 42 -25.79 12.20 -12.33
C GLY A 42 -27.24 12.33 -12.79
N ILE A 43 -27.59 11.57 -13.82
CA ILE A 43 -28.98 11.37 -14.24
C ILE A 43 -29.39 9.99 -13.71
N PRO A 44 -30.48 9.85 -12.93
CA PRO A 44 -30.93 8.57 -12.40
C PRO A 44 -31.06 7.52 -13.52
N GLY A 45 -30.54 6.31 -13.29
CA GLY A 45 -30.58 5.22 -14.27
C GLY A 45 -29.51 5.28 -15.37
N THR A 46 -28.63 6.28 -15.37
CA THR A 46 -27.52 6.36 -16.34
C THR A 46 -26.16 6.11 -15.69
N PRO A 47 -25.17 5.55 -16.43
CA PRO A 47 -23.81 5.41 -15.93
C PRO A 47 -23.17 6.78 -15.66
N ILE A 48 -22.16 6.78 -14.80
CA ILE A 48 -21.37 7.99 -14.51
C ILE A 48 -20.74 8.51 -15.80
N ARG A 49 -20.75 9.83 -15.98
CA ARG A 49 -20.18 10.50 -17.16
C ARG A 49 -19.21 11.59 -16.73
N TYR A 50 -18.18 11.79 -17.53
CA TYR A 50 -17.18 12.83 -17.32
C TYR A 50 -17.18 13.83 -18.48
N GLY A 51 -17.05 15.11 -18.14
CA GLY A 51 -16.81 16.17 -19.12
C GLY A 51 -15.33 16.26 -19.50
N ASN A 52 -15.02 16.98 -20.58
CA ASN A 52 -13.64 17.18 -21.04
C ASN A 52 -12.83 18.13 -20.16
N GLN A 53 -13.51 18.98 -19.37
CA GLN A 53 -12.82 19.92 -18.49
C GLN A 53 -12.05 19.15 -17.41
N PRO A 54 -10.72 19.35 -17.30
CA PRO A 54 -9.94 18.72 -16.24
C PRO A 54 -10.30 19.29 -14.88
N LEU A 55 -10.20 18.46 -13.86
CA LEU A 55 -10.27 18.90 -12.47
C LEU A 55 -9.05 19.75 -12.12
N GLY A 56 -9.30 20.88 -11.48
CA GLY A 56 -8.24 21.75 -10.98
C GLY A 56 -7.37 21.07 -9.92
N ILE A 57 -6.09 21.45 -9.86
CA ILE A 57 -5.11 20.85 -8.95
C ILE A 57 -5.52 20.91 -7.48
N THR A 58 -6.21 21.99 -7.06
CA THR A 58 -6.72 22.14 -5.69
C THR A 58 -7.77 21.07 -5.37
N LYS A 59 -8.64 20.74 -6.34
CA LYS A 59 -9.65 19.70 -6.16
C LYS A 59 -9.00 18.32 -6.08
N LEU A 60 -8.05 18.02 -6.96
CA LEU A 60 -7.28 16.77 -6.93
C LEU A 60 -6.49 16.60 -5.62
N LYS A 61 -5.90 17.69 -5.09
CA LYS A 61 -5.22 17.68 -3.79
C LYS A 61 -6.16 17.35 -2.63
N SER A 62 -7.46 17.66 -2.75
CA SER A 62 -8.45 17.39 -1.69
C SER A 62 -8.98 15.96 -1.67
N PHE A 63 -8.74 15.16 -2.72
CA PHE A 63 -9.33 13.83 -2.84
C PHE A 63 -8.93 12.89 -1.72
N MET A 64 -7.65 12.86 -1.34
CA MET A 64 -7.21 12.00 -0.26
C MET A 64 -7.93 12.32 1.06
N LYS A 65 -8.03 13.61 1.40
CA LYS A 65 -8.78 14.05 2.57
C LYS A 65 -10.24 13.56 2.51
N VAL A 66 -10.92 13.80 1.40
CA VAL A 66 -12.34 13.41 1.23
C VAL A 66 -12.52 11.89 1.32
N ILE A 67 -11.67 11.11 0.66
CA ILE A 67 -11.74 9.64 0.65
C ILE A 67 -11.52 9.11 2.07
N CYS A 68 -10.46 9.56 2.76
CA CYS A 68 -10.16 9.13 4.12
C CYS A 68 -11.28 9.49 5.10
N THR A 69 -11.81 10.73 5.04
CA THR A 69 -12.94 11.14 5.89
C THR A 69 -14.19 10.29 5.62
N LYS A 70 -14.52 10.02 4.34
CA LYS A 70 -15.66 9.17 3.99
C LYS A 70 -15.48 7.71 4.41
N ALA A 71 -14.24 7.24 4.48
CA ALA A 71 -13.90 5.92 4.98
C ALA A 71 -13.85 5.83 6.53
N GLY A 72 -14.11 6.94 7.24
CA GLY A 72 -14.07 6.98 8.70
C GLY A 72 -12.65 7.04 9.29
N LEU A 73 -11.64 7.32 8.48
CA LEU A 73 -10.25 7.44 8.96
C LEU A 73 -10.05 8.79 9.64
N SER A 74 -9.56 8.77 10.88
CA SER A 74 -9.21 9.96 11.64
C SER A 74 -7.79 10.42 11.33
N GLY A 75 -7.61 11.74 11.19
CA GLY A 75 -6.30 12.36 10.98
C GLY A 75 -6.18 13.23 9.72
N TYR A 76 -4.98 13.77 9.50
CA TYR A 76 -4.69 14.67 8.37
C TYR A 76 -4.03 13.90 7.23
N PHE A 77 -4.86 13.34 6.34
CA PHE A 77 -4.40 12.63 5.15
C PHE A 77 -4.40 13.54 3.92
N THR A 78 -3.25 13.57 3.25
CA THR A 78 -3.06 14.31 1.99
C THR A 78 -2.41 13.40 0.96
N ASN A 79 -2.36 13.83 -0.30
CA ASN A 79 -1.63 13.11 -1.34
C ASN A 79 -0.16 12.86 -0.96
N HIS A 80 0.43 13.75 -0.17
CA HIS A 80 1.80 13.57 0.35
C HIS A 80 1.90 12.38 1.31
N SER A 81 0.86 12.13 2.12
CA SER A 81 0.80 10.98 3.03
C SER A 81 0.90 9.67 2.24
N CYS A 82 0.19 9.54 1.12
CA CYS A 82 0.27 8.35 0.27
C CYS A 82 1.64 8.19 -0.39
N LYS A 83 2.22 9.28 -0.89
CA LYS A 83 3.59 9.26 -1.45
C LYS A 83 4.61 8.79 -0.42
N ARG A 84 4.48 9.24 0.83
CA ARG A 84 5.30 8.77 1.96
C ARG A 84 5.12 7.27 2.21
N THR A 85 3.88 6.82 2.34
CA THR A 85 3.56 5.40 2.59
C THR A 85 4.10 4.51 1.47
N CYS A 86 3.90 4.89 0.21
CA CYS A 86 4.43 4.16 -0.94
C CYS A 86 5.97 4.06 -0.90
N ALA A 87 6.67 5.17 -0.67
CA ALA A 87 8.12 5.16 -0.55
C ALA A 87 8.61 4.26 0.59
N THR A 88 7.99 4.36 1.77
CA THR A 88 8.35 3.52 2.93
C THR A 88 8.12 2.03 2.65
N GLN A 89 6.99 1.66 2.03
CA GLN A 89 6.72 0.26 1.70
C GLN A 89 7.74 -0.29 0.68
N LEU A 90 8.10 0.48 -0.35
CA LEU A 90 9.10 0.06 -1.32
C LEU A 90 10.48 -0.13 -0.69
N TYR A 91 10.86 0.75 0.26
CA TYR A 91 12.09 0.56 1.03
C TYR A 91 12.06 -0.71 1.87
N ASN A 92 10.95 -0.99 2.56
CA ASN A 92 10.81 -2.19 3.37
C ASN A 92 10.83 -3.47 2.51
N ALA A 93 10.35 -3.39 1.27
CA ALA A 93 10.44 -4.46 0.28
C ALA A 93 11.84 -4.61 -0.36
N GLY A 94 12.80 -3.76 0.02
CA GLY A 94 14.18 -3.81 -0.51
C GLY A 94 14.32 -3.34 -1.97
N VAL A 95 13.35 -2.57 -2.49
CA VAL A 95 13.42 -2.02 -3.85
C VAL A 95 14.54 -1.00 -3.95
N ASP A 96 15.24 -0.99 -5.08
CA ASP A 96 16.33 -0.05 -5.32
C ASP A 96 15.87 1.41 -5.23
N GLU A 97 16.74 2.26 -4.67
CA GLU A 97 16.42 3.67 -4.41
C GLU A 97 16.12 4.45 -5.69
N GLN A 98 16.78 4.13 -6.82
CA GLN A 98 16.51 4.77 -8.13
C GLN A 98 15.09 4.46 -8.62
N GLU A 99 14.63 3.23 -8.46
CA GLU A 99 13.26 2.82 -8.81
C GLU A 99 12.24 3.52 -7.90
N ILE A 100 12.51 3.60 -6.60
CA ILE A 100 11.65 4.33 -5.65
C ILE A 100 11.56 5.80 -6.05
N MET A 101 12.69 6.45 -6.35
CA MET A 101 12.72 7.84 -6.78
C MET A 101 11.91 8.06 -8.06
N THR A 102 12.07 7.17 -9.03
CA THR A 102 11.34 7.21 -10.31
C THR A 102 9.84 7.07 -10.08
N ARG A 103 9.42 6.09 -9.27
CA ARG A 103 8.00 5.85 -8.96
C ARG A 103 7.36 6.96 -8.15
N THR A 104 8.09 7.54 -7.21
CA THR A 104 7.57 8.58 -6.32
C THR A 104 7.77 9.99 -6.87
N GLY A 105 8.58 10.17 -7.91
CA GLY A 105 8.91 11.46 -8.50
C GLY A 105 9.80 12.33 -7.59
N HIS A 106 10.77 11.75 -6.90
CA HIS A 106 11.79 12.52 -6.18
C HIS A 106 12.95 12.86 -7.10
N ARG A 107 13.43 14.10 -7.03
CA ARG A 107 14.59 14.57 -7.80
C ARG A 107 15.93 14.31 -7.11
N SER A 108 15.90 13.92 -5.83
CA SER A 108 17.12 13.67 -5.07
C SER A 108 16.96 12.48 -4.12
N GLN A 109 18.05 11.74 -3.96
CA GLN A 109 18.17 10.64 -2.99
C GLN A 109 17.91 11.14 -1.57
N ALA A 110 18.49 12.29 -1.20
CA ALA A 110 18.30 12.91 0.11
C ALA A 110 16.82 13.19 0.43
N GLY A 111 16.00 13.51 -0.58
CA GLY A 111 14.56 13.72 -0.41
C GLY A 111 13.81 12.44 -0.07
N VAL A 112 14.09 11.35 -0.81
CA VAL A 112 13.40 10.08 -0.63
C VAL A 112 13.86 9.32 0.61
N ARG A 113 15.13 9.44 1.00
CA ARG A 113 15.70 8.80 2.20
C ARG A 113 15.01 9.21 3.50
N LYS A 114 14.34 10.36 3.55
CA LYS A 114 13.49 10.79 4.68
C LYS A 114 12.34 9.81 4.98
N TYR A 115 12.04 8.92 4.05
CA TYR A 115 11.01 7.89 4.17
C TYR A 115 11.54 6.50 4.46
N LYS A 116 12.87 6.33 4.47
CA LYS A 116 13.50 5.10 4.97
C LYS A 116 13.26 5.07 6.47
N ARG A 117 12.38 4.16 6.90
CA ARG A 117 12.07 3.95 8.31
C ARG A 117 12.53 2.57 8.70
N THR A 118 13.16 2.46 9.84
CA THR A 118 13.48 1.17 10.43
C THR A 118 12.17 0.49 10.83
N SER A 119 11.88 -0.68 10.25
CA SER A 119 10.82 -1.55 10.73
C SER A 119 11.37 -2.50 11.80
N ALA A 120 10.49 -3.06 12.64
CA ALA A 120 10.89 -4.06 13.62
C ALA A 120 11.52 -5.29 12.93
N GLU A 121 11.05 -5.65 11.73
CA GLU A 121 11.64 -6.77 10.96
C GLU A 121 13.06 -6.45 10.50
N ILE A 122 13.30 -5.22 10.03
CA ILE A 122 14.65 -4.78 9.63
C ILE A 122 15.57 -4.80 10.85
N SER A 123 15.13 -4.26 11.99
CA SER A 123 15.93 -4.33 13.23
C SER A 123 16.23 -5.76 13.67
N ALA A 124 15.23 -6.65 13.64
CA ALA A 124 15.41 -8.06 13.98
C ALA A 124 16.37 -8.77 13.01
N THR A 125 16.29 -8.45 11.72
CA THR A 125 17.21 -8.98 10.70
C THR A 125 18.63 -8.50 10.94
N VAL A 126 18.82 -7.21 11.23
CA VAL A 126 20.13 -6.64 11.58
C VAL A 126 20.69 -7.30 12.84
N SER A 127 19.88 -7.49 13.88
CA SER A 127 20.30 -8.20 15.09
C SER A 127 20.79 -9.61 14.76
N ARG A 128 19.99 -10.39 14.01
CA ARG A 128 20.34 -11.77 13.62
C ARG A 128 21.65 -11.85 12.83
N ILE A 129 21.95 -10.86 11.99
CA ILE A 129 23.21 -10.81 11.22
C ILE A 129 24.41 -10.51 12.13
N LEU A 130 24.22 -9.70 13.16
CA LEU A 130 25.26 -9.31 14.10
C LEU A 130 25.45 -10.33 15.24
N ASP A 131 24.46 -11.20 15.46
CA ASP A 131 24.56 -12.25 16.48
C ASP A 131 25.78 -13.13 16.17
N PRO A 132 26.63 -13.42 17.17
CA PRO A 132 27.82 -14.22 16.97
C PRO A 132 27.44 -15.60 16.44
N PRO A 133 28.17 -16.17 15.45
CA PRO A 133 27.99 -17.55 15.07
C PRO A 133 28.23 -18.40 16.32
N CYS A 134 27.21 -19.14 16.75
CA CYS A 134 27.29 -20.01 17.93
C CYS A 134 28.42 -21.02 17.73
N SER A 135 29.60 -20.73 18.26
CA SER A 135 30.74 -21.63 18.28
C SER A 135 30.60 -22.57 19.48
N GLY A 136 30.02 -23.75 19.24
CA GLY A 136 29.93 -24.89 20.17
C GLY A 136 28.56 -25.02 20.84
N SER A 137 27.86 -26.16 20.87
CA SER A 137 28.29 -27.55 20.73
C SER A 137 27.09 -28.44 20.36
N SER A 138 27.39 -29.55 19.69
CA SER A 138 26.53 -30.73 19.54
C SER A 138 26.00 -31.22 20.90
N ILE A 139 24.69 -31.16 21.14
CA ILE A 139 23.97 -32.15 21.96
C ILE A 139 22.58 -32.40 21.34
N GLU A 140 22.51 -33.58 20.74
CA GLU A 140 21.44 -34.57 20.61
C GLU A 140 19.97 -34.21 20.91
N ASP A 141 19.17 -34.63 19.93
CA ASP A 141 17.76 -34.99 19.96
C ASP A 141 17.42 -35.90 21.15
N SER A 142 16.39 -35.56 21.94
CA SER A 142 15.60 -36.53 22.74
C SER A 142 14.31 -35.91 23.26
N ALA A 143 13.23 -36.61 22.97
CA ALA A 143 11.86 -36.28 23.30
C ALA A 143 11.50 -36.47 24.79
N GLU A 144 10.45 -35.74 25.17
CA GLU A 144 9.34 -36.13 26.06
C GLU A 144 9.62 -36.42 27.56
N SER A 145 9.00 -35.62 28.44
CA SER A 145 7.94 -36.11 29.33
C SER A 145 7.31 -34.98 30.15
N SER A 146 5.98 -35.07 30.23
CA SER A 146 5.06 -34.41 31.16
C SER A 146 5.53 -34.34 32.62
N VAL A 147 5.05 -33.33 33.36
CA VAL A 147 4.22 -33.50 34.57
C VAL A 147 3.86 -32.11 35.14
N ALA A 148 2.56 -31.85 35.28
CA ALA A 148 2.01 -30.77 36.10
C ALA A 148 1.92 -31.21 37.56
N PRO A 149 2.10 -30.29 38.53
CA PRO A 149 1.09 -30.15 39.59
C PRO A 149 1.01 -28.69 40.10
N GLN A 150 0.10 -28.23 40.96
CA GLN A 150 -1.26 -28.55 41.41
C GLN A 150 -1.71 -27.24 42.13
N LYS A 151 -3.02 -27.04 42.26
CA LYS A 151 -3.62 -25.97 43.05
C LYS A 151 -3.12 -25.99 44.50
N GLU A 152 -2.93 -24.82 45.09
CA GLU A 152 -3.09 -24.63 46.53
C GLU A 152 -3.94 -23.38 46.81
N THR A 153 -5.03 -23.62 47.53
CA THR A 153 -5.99 -22.65 48.05
C THR A 153 -5.58 -22.17 49.44
N SER A 154 -6.16 -21.03 49.86
CA SER A 154 -6.41 -20.59 51.26
C SER A 154 -5.34 -19.73 51.92
N TYR A 155 -5.60 -18.43 52.10
CA TYR A 155 -6.47 -17.88 53.15
C TYR A 155 -7.03 -16.52 52.73
#